data_AF-A0A1F4DAV4-F1
#
_entry.id   AF-A0A1F4DAV4-F1
#
_cell.length_a   1.000
_cell.length_b   1.000
_cell.length_c   1.000
_cell.angle_alpha   90.00
_cell.angle_beta   90.00
_cell.angle_gamma   90.00
#
_symmetry.space_group_name_H-M   'P 1'
#
loop_
_entity.id
_entity.type
_entity.pdbx_description
1 polymer ?
#
loop_
_entity_poly.entity_id
_entity_poly.type
_entity_poly.pdbx_seq_one_letter_code
_entity_poly.pdbx_strand_id
1 'polypeptide(L)'
;MGNTDANRTPDIDLDEVANLLNALERDLANVQGSPKDIQRLRDEVETLKNVLGSPVRRPHWVRDGLHSIRHVFENALDAAVAEGLKGSQYVAEIGRILGM
;
A
#
# COMPACT_ATOMS: atom_id res chain seq x y z
N MET A 1 32.05 -24.44 -7.38
CA MET A 1 31.78 -23.89 -6.03
C MET A 1 30.86 -22.70 -6.22
N GLY A 2 29.57 -22.86 -5.97
CA GLY A 2 28.59 -21.78 -6.13
C GLY A 2 27.26 -22.28 -5.64
N ASN A 3 26.93 -21.92 -4.40
CA ASN A 3 25.58 -21.93 -3.83
C ASN A 3 25.68 -21.24 -2.46
N THR A 4 25.72 -19.91 -2.53
CA THR A 4 25.40 -18.95 -1.48
C THR A 4 24.14 -18.25 -2.02
N ASP A 5 23.00 -18.09 -1.37
CA ASP A 5 22.57 -18.03 0.03
C ASP A 5 21.07 -18.39 0.03
N ALA A 6 20.60 -19.32 0.88
CA ALA A 6 19.86 -19.00 2.10
C ALA A 6 18.87 -17.80 2.00
N ASN A 7 17.58 -18.13 2.03
CA ASN A 7 16.51 -17.27 2.58
C ASN A 7 16.27 -15.91 1.91
N ARG A 8 15.77 -15.90 0.66
CA ARG A 8 15.19 -14.67 0.09
C ARG A 8 13.71 -14.64 0.40
N THR A 9 13.33 -13.91 1.45
CA THR A 9 12.02 -13.23 1.46
C THR A 9 11.86 -12.55 0.10
N PRO A 10 10.70 -12.65 -0.57
CA PRO A 10 10.52 -11.95 -1.84
C PRO A 10 10.85 -10.47 -1.63
N ASP A 11 11.83 -9.99 -2.38
CA ASP A 11 12.21 -8.58 -2.37
C ASP A 11 11.00 -7.80 -2.89
N ILE A 12 10.57 -6.77 -2.17
CA ILE A 12 9.37 -6.03 -2.55
C ILE A 12 9.69 -5.25 -3.83
N ASP A 13 8.92 -5.48 -4.88
CA ASP A 13 9.03 -4.72 -6.12
C ASP A 13 8.56 -3.28 -5.88
N LEU A 14 9.52 -2.35 -5.82
CA LEU A 14 9.24 -0.95 -5.54
C LEU A 14 8.49 -0.24 -6.68
N ASP A 15 8.64 -0.71 -7.92
CA ASP A 15 7.92 -0.17 -9.07
C ASP A 15 6.45 -0.62 -9.03
N GLU A 16 6.20 -1.88 -8.64
CA GLU A 16 4.84 -2.37 -8.39
C GLU A 16 4.15 -1.59 -7.26
N VAL A 17 4.86 -1.32 -6.17
CA VAL A 17 4.35 -0.46 -5.08
C VAL A 17 4.05 0.95 -5.58
N ALA A 18 4.95 1.57 -6.33
CA ALA A 18 4.73 2.93 -6.87
C ALA A 18 3.49 2.98 -7.77
N ASN A 19 3.28 1.96 -8.61
CA ASN A 19 2.09 1.85 -9.46
C ASN A 19 0.81 1.71 -8.63
N LEU A 20 0.83 0.88 -7.58
CA LEU A 20 -0.30 0.72 -6.67
C LEU A 20 -0.66 2.03 -5.97
N LEU A 21 0.34 2.80 -5.51
CA LEU A 21 0.10 4.09 -4.85
C LEU A 21 -0.48 5.14 -5.80
N ASN A 22 -0.02 5.17 -7.05
CA ASN A 22 -0.56 6.07 -8.06
C ASN A 22 -2.02 5.74 -8.43
N ALA A 23 -2.36 4.44 -8.52
CA ALA A 23 -3.74 4.01 -8.74
C ALA A 23 -4.62 4.40 -7.55
N LEU A 24 -4.13 4.16 -6.34
CA LEU A 24 -4.83 4.49 -5.10
C LEU A 24 -5.10 6.00 -4.98
N GLU A 25 -4.10 6.85 -5.25
CA GLU A 25 -4.26 8.30 -5.24
C GLU A 25 -5.35 8.79 -6.22
N ARG A 26 -5.42 8.20 -7.42
CA ARG A 26 -6.46 8.52 -8.41
C ARG A 26 -7.84 8.10 -7.94
N ASP A 27 -7.97 6.92 -7.36
CA ASP A 27 -9.25 6.43 -6.84
C ASP A 27 -9.70 7.27 -5.64
N LEU A 28 -8.78 7.61 -4.72
CA LEU A 28 -9.05 8.48 -3.58
C LEU A 28 -9.45 9.90 -4.01
N ALA A 29 -8.95 10.41 -5.14
CA ALA A 29 -9.35 11.71 -5.68
C ALA A 29 -10.81 11.73 -6.17
N ASN A 30 -11.32 10.58 -6.63
CA ASN A 30 -12.66 10.44 -7.19
C ASN A 30 -13.69 9.88 -6.21
N VAL A 31 -13.25 9.35 -5.06
CA VAL A 31 -14.13 8.74 -4.08
C VAL A 31 -14.94 9.78 -3.30
N GLN A 32 -16.24 9.51 -3.16
CA GLN A 32 -17.11 10.22 -2.23
C GLN A 32 -17.32 9.33 -1.00
N GLY A 33 -16.94 9.82 0.18
CA GLY A 33 -17.02 9.06 1.43
C GLY A 33 -16.68 9.91 2.64
N SER A 34 -16.50 9.26 3.79
CA SER A 34 -16.13 9.92 5.05
C SER A 34 -14.82 10.71 4.88
N PRO A 35 -14.84 12.04 5.05
CA PRO A 35 -13.64 12.87 4.84
C PRO A 35 -12.46 12.45 5.71
N LYS A 36 -12.71 11.88 6.89
CA LYS A 36 -11.67 11.48 7.85
C LYS A 36 -10.92 10.23 7.40
N ASP A 37 -11.64 9.22 6.91
CA ASP A 37 -11.04 7.94 6.51
C ASP A 37 -10.31 8.09 5.17
N ILE A 38 -10.89 8.86 4.25
CA ILE A 38 -10.25 9.21 2.98
C ILE A 38 -8.99 10.05 3.20
N GLN A 39 -9.04 11.04 4.11
CA GLN A 39 -7.86 11.86 4.41
C GLN A 39 -6.74 11.01 4.99
N ARG A 40 -7.05 10.12 5.94
CA ARG A 40 -6.06 9.18 6.49
C ARG A 40 -5.42 8.33 5.39
N LEU A 41 -6.20 7.76 4.47
CA LEU A 41 -5.66 7.02 3.33
C LEU A 41 -4.72 7.85 2.46
N ARG A 42 -5.09 9.11 2.17
CA ARG A 42 -4.23 10.03 1.40
C ARG A 42 -2.91 10.33 2.11
N ASP A 43 -2.95 10.55 3.42
CA ASP A 43 -1.76 10.85 4.23
C ASP A 43 -0.78 9.67 4.25
N GLU A 44 -1.29 8.44 4.38
CA GLU A 44 -0.50 7.20 4.35
C GLU A 44 0.13 6.97 2.95
N VAL A 45 -0.65 7.19 1.88
CA VAL A 45 -0.16 7.09 0.49
C VAL A 45 0.94 8.09 0.22
N GLU A 46 0.77 9.34 0.64
CA GLU A 46 1.79 10.38 0.47
C GLU A 46 3.06 10.04 1.25
N THR A 47 2.91 9.56 2.49
CA THR A 47 4.03 9.11 3.32
C THR A 47 4.82 8.00 2.63
N LEU A 48 4.14 7.00 2.09
CA LEU A 48 4.81 5.89 1.41
C LEU A 48 5.47 6.31 0.09
N LYS A 49 4.85 7.22 -0.68
CA LYS A 49 5.48 7.83 -1.87
C LYS A 49 6.77 8.58 -1.51
N ASN A 50 6.77 9.32 -0.39
CA ASN A 50 7.97 10.00 0.11
C ASN A 50 9.06 9.01 0.52
N VAL A 51 8.70 7.87 1.13
CA VAL A 51 9.64 6.78 1.46
C VAL A 51 10.25 6.18 0.20
N LEU A 52 9.46 5.92 -0.84
CA LEU A 52 9.95 5.40 -2.12
C LEU A 52 10.86 6.39 -2.86
N GLY A 53 10.55 7.68 -2.77
CA GLY A 53 11.35 8.77 -3.33
C GLY A 53 12.63 9.07 -2.56
N SER A 54 12.78 8.53 -1.35
CA SER A 54 13.94 8.77 -0.50
C SER A 54 15.22 8.11 -1.06
N PRO A 55 16.38 8.80 -1.03
CA PRO A 55 17.66 8.21 -1.41
C PRO A 55 18.09 7.07 -0.48
N VAL A 56 17.52 6.99 0.73
CA VAL A 56 17.75 5.89 1.68
C VAL A 56 16.57 4.91 1.58
N ARG A 57 16.60 4.06 0.55
CA ARG A 57 15.56 3.05 0.32
C ARG A 57 15.72 1.92 1.32
N ARG A 58 14.76 1.81 2.24
CA ARG A 58 14.70 0.75 3.24
C ARG A 58 13.47 -0.13 2.96
N PRO A 59 13.67 -1.38 2.49
CA PRO A 59 12.57 -2.27 2.16
C PRO A 59 11.59 -2.54 3.31
N HIS A 60 12.07 -2.49 4.55
CA HIS A 60 11.22 -2.65 5.73
C HIS A 60 10.23 -1.49 5.89
N TRP A 61 10.62 -0.24 5.61
CA TRP A 61 9.68 0.89 5.67
C TRP A 61 8.60 0.80 4.60
N VAL A 62 8.94 0.26 3.42
CA VAL A 62 7.96 0.04 2.36
C VAL A 62 6.96 -1.04 2.78
N ARG A 63 7.45 -2.13 3.35
CA ARG A 63 6.64 -3.21 3.92
C ARG A 63 5.69 -2.69 5.01
N ASP A 64 6.20 -1.88 5.93
CA ASP A 64 5.41 -1.30 7.02
C ASP A 64 4.32 -0.36 6.51
N GLY A 65 4.64 0.49 5.53
CA GLY A 65 3.66 1.39 4.90
C GLY A 65 2.55 0.64 4.15
N LEU A 66 2.89 -0.43 3.43
CA LEU A 66 1.91 -1.30 2.78
C LEU A 66 0.97 -1.96 3.80
N HIS A 67 1.52 -2.44 4.92
CA HIS A 67 0.72 -2.97 6.02
C HIS A 67 -0.23 -1.93 6.62
N SER A 68 0.25 -0.68 6.80
CA SER A 68 -0.56 0.43 7.28
C SER A 68 -1.76 0.70 6.35
N ILE A 69 -1.50 0.87 5.05
CA ILE A 69 -2.55 1.11 4.04
C ILE A 69 -3.56 -0.04 4.03
N ARG A 70 -3.11 -1.29 4.05
CA ARG A 70 -3.98 -2.47 4.12
C ARG A 70 -4.88 -2.44 5.35
N HIS A 71 -4.33 -2.08 6.52
CA HIS A 71 -5.09 -1.99 7.76
C HIS A 71 -6.13 -0.86 7.73
N VAL A 72 -5.81 0.28 7.12
CA VAL A 72 -6.80 1.36 6.93
C VAL A 72 -7.94 0.91 6.03
N PHE A 73 -7.66 0.16 4.97
CA PHE A 73 -8.71 -0.44 4.12
C PHE A 73 -9.58 -1.44 4.88
N GLU A 74 -8.99 -2.34 5.67
CA GLU A 74 -9.75 -3.30 6.49
C GLU A 74 -10.67 -2.58 7.48
N ASN A 75 -10.18 -1.53 8.15
CA ASN A 75 -10.97 -0.73 9.07
C ASN A 75 -12.04 0.13 8.37
N ALA A 76 -11.76 0.64 7.17
CA ALA A 76 -12.70 1.43 6.38
C ALA A 76 -13.82 0.58 5.76
N LEU A 77 -13.55 -0.71 5.47
CA LEU A 77 -14.53 -1.68 5.01
C LEU A 77 -15.54 -2.04 6.12
N ASP A 78 -15.10 -2.16 7.37
CA ASP A 78 -15.99 -2.35 8.53
C ASP A 78 -16.84 -1.09 8.80
N ALA A 79 -16.33 0.08 8.42
CA ALA A 79 -17.02 1.37 8.54
C ALA A 79 -17.80 1.75 7.26
N ALA A 80 -18.41 0.79 6.55
CA ALA A 80 -19.36 1.04 5.45
C ALA A 80 -19.01 2.23 4.53
N VAL A 81 -17.81 2.22 3.93
CA VAL A 81 -17.43 3.23 2.92
C VAL A 81 -17.52 2.67 1.49
N ALA A 82 -18.57 3.16 0.82
CA ALA A 82 -18.65 3.59 -0.58
C ALA A 82 -18.55 2.54 -1.71
N GLU A 83 -19.62 2.48 -2.49
CA GLU A 83 -19.80 1.80 -3.79
C GLU A 83 -18.82 2.28 -4.92
N GLY A 84 -17.64 2.82 -4.57
CA GLY A 84 -16.66 3.36 -5.53
C GLY A 84 -15.20 2.98 -5.24
N LEU A 85 -14.84 2.62 -4.00
CA LEU A 85 -13.47 2.19 -3.68
C LEU A 85 -13.41 0.67 -3.70
N LYS A 86 -12.57 0.08 -4.57
CA LYS A 86 -12.33 -1.37 -4.59
C LYS A 86 -11.42 -1.81 -3.44
N GLY A 87 -11.80 -1.49 -2.19
CA GLY A 87 -10.96 -1.72 -1.01
C GLY A 87 -10.51 -3.16 -0.87
N SER A 88 -11.38 -4.13 -1.18
CA SER A 88 -11.03 -5.55 -1.18
C SER A 88 -10.00 -5.92 -2.25
N GLN A 89 -10.04 -5.30 -3.43
CA GLN A 89 -9.03 -5.50 -4.47
C GLN A 89 -7.67 -4.96 -4.03
N TYR A 90 -7.64 -3.76 -3.42
CA TYR A 90 -6.39 -3.18 -2.91
C TYR A 90 -5.79 -4.01 -1.77
N VAL A 91 -6.61 -4.51 -0.84
CA VAL A 91 -6.15 -5.42 0.22
C VAL A 91 -5.52 -6.69 -0.35
N ALA A 92 -6.13 -7.28 -1.39
CA ALA A 92 -5.60 -8.47 -2.05
C ALA A 92 -4.27 -8.19 -2.80
N GLU A 93 -4.19 -7.07 -3.53
CA GLU A 93 -2.99 -6.71 -4.27
C GLU A 93 -1.82 -6.38 -3.33
N ILE A 94 -2.09 -5.63 -2.25
CA ILE A 94 -1.10 -5.38 -1.20
C ILE A 94 -0.65 -6.69 -0.55
N GLY A 95 -1.57 -7.64 -0.32
CA GLY A 95 -1.24 -8.99 0.16
C GLY A 95 -0.27 -9.73 -0.77
N ARG A 96 -0.51 -9.69 -2.09
CA ARG A 96 0.37 -10.29 -3.09
C ARG A 96 1.77 -9.68 -3.04
N ILE A 97 1.88 -8.35 -3.02
CA ILE A 97 3.17 -7.64 -2.96
C ILE A 97 3.95 -7.98 -1.67
N LEU A 98 3.22 -8.12 -0.55
CA LEU A 98 3.82 -8.49 0.74
C LEU A 98 4.21 -9.98 0.83
N GLY A 99 3.73 -10.82 -0.10
CA GLY A 99 3.93 -12.25 -0.14
C GLY A 99 3.12 -13.01 0.91
N MET A 100 1.89 -12.56 1.20
CA MET A 100 0.96 -13.16 2.17
C MET A 100 -0.07 -14.07 1.51
#